data_AF-A0A0H3K1Z1-F1
#
_entry.id   AF-A0A0H3K1Z1-F1
#
_cell.length_a   1.000
_cell.length_b   1.000
_cell.length_c   1.000
_cell.angle_alpha   90.00
_cell.angle_beta   90.00
_cell.angle_gamma   90.00
#
_symmetry.space_group_name_H-M   'P 1'
#
loop_
_entity.id
_entity.type
_entity.pdbx_description
1 polymer ?
#
loop_
_entity_poly.entity_id
_entity_poly.type
_entity_poly.pdbx_seq_one_letter_code
_entity_poly.pdbx_strand_id
1 'polypeptide(L)'
;MVKIETATGLGSGFVVKNDNGSIILTNAHVVKGNGGTLTVKDVRGNVVDAQLLAVGEGEADSSDLALIKTETEIGTPLKLSDDIETASTVYAIGSPLGQEWSISQGIISRFVTDQGLIQTDIAINPGNSGGPVLDKRGCVVGVVVSKLDPAQSEGIGFAIEPRIAERYVKENAGNQAIAIDQFSEPEETQVEQVENPDRNEAGYEVCNQSGENLSVAIAYFDTSIDSYRSEGWWNLDQSKCQFFPNLLDSVDEVYVFAESDQTLWSGDFPFCMQEDAFEYPDANRDRCPSPAYSKGFLKVEVGDAKTWTTNLTPSQ
;
A
#
# COMPACT_ATOMS: atom_id res chain seq x y z
N MET A 1 12.34 -2.89 -5.83
CA MET A 1 13.24 -3.14 -4.67
C MET A 1 14.44 -3.96 -5.13
N VAL A 2 15.64 -3.55 -4.77
CA VAL A 2 16.89 -4.26 -5.11
C VAL A 2 17.90 -4.24 -3.97
N LYS A 3 18.73 -5.28 -3.90
CA LYS A 3 19.86 -5.42 -3.00
C LYS A 3 21.11 -5.12 -3.83
N ILE A 4 22.00 -4.30 -3.30
CA ILE A 4 23.21 -3.85 -3.99
C ILE A 4 24.40 -4.41 -3.23
N GLU A 5 25.16 -5.25 -3.92
CA GLU A 5 26.38 -5.86 -3.42
C GLU A 5 27.58 -5.26 -4.13
N THR A 6 28.59 -4.95 -3.34
CA THR A 6 29.88 -4.43 -3.82
C THR A 6 30.99 -5.26 -3.18
N ALA A 7 32.24 -5.07 -3.62
CA ALA A 7 33.36 -5.82 -3.08
C ALA A 7 33.54 -5.64 -1.56
N THR A 8 33.11 -4.52 -0.99
CA THR A 8 33.38 -4.17 0.43
C THR A 8 32.13 -3.82 1.23
N GLY A 9 30.95 -3.78 0.61
CA GLY A 9 29.73 -3.28 1.26
C GLY A 9 28.45 -3.83 0.64
N LEU A 10 27.37 -3.63 1.40
CA LEU A 10 26.01 -4.04 1.07
C LEU A 10 25.05 -2.88 1.33
N GLY A 11 24.10 -2.67 0.43
CA GLY A 11 22.98 -1.75 0.64
C GLY A 11 21.73 -2.20 -0.09
N SER A 12 20.72 -1.32 -0.08
CA SER A 12 19.47 -1.49 -0.79
C SER A 12 19.26 -0.35 -1.79
N GLY A 13 18.32 -0.55 -2.71
CA GLY A 13 17.90 0.44 -3.68
C GLY A 13 16.51 0.13 -4.21
N PHE A 14 16.00 1.00 -5.06
CA PHE A 14 14.75 0.76 -5.77
C PHE A 14 14.78 1.35 -7.16
N VAL A 15 14.04 0.72 -8.06
CA VAL A 15 13.95 1.12 -9.45
C VAL A 15 13.10 2.38 -9.52
N VAL A 16 13.58 3.40 -10.24
CA VAL A 16 12.87 4.66 -10.46
C VAL A 16 12.40 4.84 -11.90
N LYS A 17 13.00 4.07 -12.84
CA LYS A 17 12.65 4.10 -14.25
C LYS A 17 13.17 2.84 -14.96
N ASN A 18 12.39 2.30 -15.88
CA ASN A 18 12.84 1.32 -16.87
C ASN A 18 12.97 2.03 -18.24
N ASP A 19 14.12 1.92 -18.87
CA ASP A 19 14.48 2.55 -20.14
C ASP A 19 15.67 1.80 -20.77
N ASN A 20 15.36 0.72 -21.48
CA ASN A 20 16.35 -0.22 -22.04
C ASN A 20 17.34 -0.67 -20.95
N GLY A 21 16.78 -1.23 -19.87
CA GLY A 21 17.46 -1.45 -18.61
C GLY A 21 16.76 -0.72 -17.46
N SER A 22 17.23 -0.89 -16.22
CA SER A 22 16.63 -0.24 -15.05
C SER A 22 17.56 0.79 -14.45
N ILE A 23 17.01 1.96 -14.14
CA ILE A 23 17.66 3.01 -13.35
C ILE A 23 17.20 2.85 -11.90
N ILE A 24 18.15 2.78 -10.99
CA ILE A 24 17.95 2.45 -9.58
C ILE A 24 18.52 3.59 -8.74
N LEU A 25 17.73 4.07 -7.79
CA LEU A 25 18.16 5.01 -6.76
C LEU A 25 18.65 4.25 -5.52
N THR A 26 19.77 4.70 -4.96
CA THR A 26 20.37 4.20 -3.72
C THR A 26 21.19 5.30 -3.04
N ASN A 27 21.88 4.99 -1.95
CA ASN A 27 22.79 5.94 -1.32
C ASN A 27 24.16 5.99 -2.01
N ALA A 28 24.77 7.17 -1.98
CA ALA A 28 26.12 7.36 -2.51
C ALA A 28 27.14 6.54 -1.73
N HIS A 29 27.05 6.46 -0.40
CA HIS A 29 27.99 5.69 0.40
C HIS A 29 27.92 4.16 0.16
N VAL A 30 26.81 3.65 -0.40
CA VAL A 30 26.68 2.24 -0.78
C VAL A 30 27.54 1.94 -2.01
N VAL A 31 27.70 2.91 -2.92
CA VAL A 31 28.35 2.70 -4.23
C VAL A 31 29.72 3.40 -4.35
N LYS A 32 29.98 4.48 -3.60
CA LYS A 32 31.24 5.23 -3.58
C LYS A 32 32.36 4.39 -2.94
N GLY A 33 33.56 4.45 -3.53
CA GLY A 33 34.75 3.76 -3.01
C GLY A 33 34.93 2.31 -3.48
N ASN A 34 33.94 1.78 -4.20
CA ASN A 34 33.99 0.42 -4.74
C ASN A 34 34.57 0.42 -6.15
N GLY A 35 35.88 0.23 -6.28
CA GLY A 35 36.59 0.12 -7.57
C GLY A 35 36.30 -1.17 -8.35
N GLY A 36 35.08 -1.72 -8.26
CA GLY A 36 34.69 -3.01 -8.83
C GLY A 36 33.24 -3.03 -9.34
N THR A 37 32.82 -4.18 -9.88
CA THR A 37 31.46 -4.41 -10.40
C THR A 37 30.42 -4.25 -9.30
N LEU A 38 29.34 -3.51 -9.58
CA LEU A 38 28.17 -3.45 -8.72
C LEU A 38 27.24 -4.60 -9.14
N THR A 39 26.88 -5.46 -8.20
CA THR A 39 25.92 -6.54 -8.46
C THR A 39 24.59 -6.17 -7.80
N VAL A 40 23.51 -6.32 -8.55
CA VAL A 40 22.15 -6.03 -8.11
C VAL A 40 21.34 -7.31 -8.09
N LYS A 41 20.66 -7.57 -6.97
CA LYS A 41 19.71 -8.68 -6.82
C LYS A 41 18.31 -8.15 -6.56
N ASP A 42 17.33 -8.50 -7.39
CA ASP A 42 15.94 -8.12 -7.16
C ASP A 42 15.20 -9.08 -6.20
N VAL A 43 13.97 -8.73 -5.85
CA VAL A 43 13.12 -9.55 -4.95
C VAL A 43 12.73 -10.92 -5.53
N ARG A 44 12.84 -11.10 -6.85
CA ARG A 44 12.57 -12.37 -7.54
C ARG A 44 13.83 -13.24 -7.65
N GLY A 45 14.97 -12.74 -7.16
CA GLY A 45 16.24 -13.44 -7.16
C GLY A 45 17.07 -13.26 -8.43
N ASN A 46 16.66 -12.37 -9.35
CA ASN A 46 17.45 -12.06 -10.53
C ASN A 46 18.71 -11.31 -10.11
N VAL A 47 19.86 -11.75 -10.59
CA VAL A 47 21.16 -11.15 -10.31
C VAL A 47 21.72 -10.57 -11.60
N VAL A 48 22.01 -9.27 -11.61
CA VAL A 48 22.51 -8.56 -12.78
C VAL A 48 23.62 -7.57 -12.38
N ASP A 49 24.51 -7.28 -13.31
CA ASP A 49 25.52 -6.23 -13.12
C ASP A 49 24.90 -4.85 -13.33
N ALA A 50 25.40 -3.89 -12.57
CA ALA A 50 25.04 -2.48 -12.68
C ALA A 50 26.28 -1.60 -12.81
N GLN A 51 26.08 -0.44 -13.41
CA GLN A 51 27.08 0.61 -13.55
C GLN A 51 26.61 1.87 -12.86
N LEU A 52 27.55 2.65 -12.34
CA LEU A 52 27.28 3.95 -11.77
C LEU A 52 26.84 4.92 -12.86
N LEU A 53 25.65 5.51 -12.72
CA LEU A 53 25.09 6.46 -13.67
C LEU A 53 25.33 7.91 -13.21
N ALA A 54 25.01 8.20 -11.95
CA ALA A 54 25.21 9.51 -11.35
C ALA A 54 25.46 9.36 -9.86
N VAL A 55 26.19 10.30 -9.25
CA VAL A 55 26.35 10.37 -7.81
C VAL A 55 26.27 11.82 -7.37
N GLY A 56 25.56 12.07 -6.26
CA GLY A 56 25.52 13.38 -5.64
C GLY A 56 26.92 13.84 -5.22
N GLU A 57 27.29 15.05 -5.61
CA GLU A 57 28.51 15.73 -5.20
C GLU A 57 28.17 17.04 -4.48
N GLY A 58 28.90 17.38 -3.43
CA GLY A 58 28.78 18.66 -2.70
C GLY A 58 28.24 18.57 -1.27
N GLU A 59 28.12 19.74 -0.63
CA GLU A 59 27.64 19.94 0.76
C GLU A 59 26.11 20.07 0.87
N ALA A 60 25.36 19.91 -0.22
CA ALA A 60 23.90 20.05 -0.23
C ALA A 60 23.19 18.70 -0.11
N ASP A 61 22.05 18.70 0.60
CA ASP A 61 20.87 17.81 0.65
C ASP A 61 20.89 16.43 -0.05
N SER A 62 21.40 16.31 -1.29
CA SER A 62 21.45 15.07 -2.08
C SER A 62 22.82 14.38 -2.10
N SER A 63 23.77 14.82 -1.27
CA SER A 63 25.17 14.36 -1.28
C SER A 63 25.33 12.84 -1.10
N ASP A 64 24.35 12.21 -0.46
CA ASP A 64 24.30 10.77 -0.23
C ASP A 64 23.28 10.03 -1.13
N LEU A 65 22.93 10.57 -2.30
CA LEU A 65 22.17 9.85 -3.33
C LEU A 65 23.07 9.42 -4.50
N ALA A 66 22.74 8.28 -5.10
CA ALA A 66 23.36 7.80 -6.34
C ALA A 66 22.35 7.07 -7.22
N LEU A 67 22.53 7.20 -8.54
CA LEU A 67 21.86 6.40 -9.53
C LEU A 67 22.81 5.35 -10.08
N ILE A 68 22.32 4.12 -10.19
CA ILE A 68 22.98 3.04 -10.93
C ILE A 68 22.06 2.56 -12.05
N LYS A 69 22.65 2.00 -13.10
CA LYS A 69 21.92 1.47 -14.25
C LYS A 69 22.29 0.01 -14.50
N THR A 70 21.28 -0.83 -14.72
CA THR A 70 21.42 -2.19 -15.26
C THR A 70 21.10 -2.18 -16.75
N GLU A 71 21.72 -3.07 -17.52
CA GLU A 71 21.37 -3.27 -18.94
C GLU A 71 20.09 -4.11 -19.10
N THR A 72 19.79 -4.96 -18.10
CA THR A 72 18.57 -5.76 -18.05
C THR A 72 17.52 -5.04 -17.20
N GLU A 73 16.29 -4.98 -17.69
CA GLU A 73 15.17 -4.49 -16.86
C GLU A 73 14.90 -5.46 -15.71
N ILE A 74 14.89 -4.91 -14.50
CA ILE A 74 14.59 -5.63 -13.26
C ILE A 74 13.57 -4.84 -12.43
N GLY A 75 12.67 -5.56 -11.77
CA GLY A 75 11.65 -4.98 -10.91
C GLY A 75 10.71 -3.97 -11.58
N THR A 76 9.85 -3.38 -10.75
CA THR A 76 8.90 -2.33 -11.16
C THR A 76 9.39 -0.98 -10.64
N PRO A 77 9.37 0.08 -11.48
CA PRO A 77 9.65 1.44 -11.03
C PRO A 77 8.68 1.89 -9.93
N LEU A 78 9.23 2.53 -8.89
CA LEU A 78 8.45 3.16 -7.83
C LEU A 78 8.34 4.67 -8.08
N LYS A 79 7.18 5.23 -7.76
CA LYS A 79 6.91 6.66 -7.82
C LYS A 79 7.39 7.34 -6.55
N LEU A 80 8.16 8.41 -6.67
CA LEU A 80 8.43 9.31 -5.55
C LEU A 80 7.26 10.28 -5.36
N SER A 81 6.94 10.60 -4.11
CA SER A 81 5.89 11.55 -3.74
C SER A 81 6.37 12.43 -2.61
N ASP A 82 6.18 13.74 -2.73
CA ASP A 82 6.44 14.70 -1.67
C ASP A 82 5.22 14.99 -0.78
N ASP A 83 4.11 14.31 -1.05
CA ASP A 83 2.87 14.37 -0.28
C ASP A 83 2.94 13.44 0.93
N ILE A 84 3.64 13.90 1.97
CA ILE A 84 3.81 13.20 3.24
C ILE A 84 3.89 14.19 4.40
N GLU A 85 3.27 13.85 5.54
CA GLU A 85 3.24 14.68 6.74
C GLU A 85 3.79 13.95 7.96
N THR A 86 4.10 14.70 9.02
CA THR A 86 4.44 14.13 10.33
C THR A 86 3.30 13.27 10.87
N ALA A 87 3.63 12.27 11.68
CA ALA A 87 2.72 11.24 12.18
C ALA A 87 2.14 10.28 11.12
N SER A 88 2.52 10.42 9.84
CA SER A 88 2.16 9.44 8.81
C SER A 88 2.84 8.11 9.05
N THR A 89 2.06 7.02 9.00
CA THR A 89 2.58 5.65 8.99
C THR A 89 3.37 5.38 7.71
N VAL A 90 4.55 4.79 7.87
CA VAL A 90 5.48 4.50 6.79
C VAL A 90 6.16 3.15 6.98
N TYR A 91 6.68 2.61 5.88
CA TYR A 91 7.35 1.32 5.83
C TYR A 91 8.72 1.45 5.19
N ALA A 92 9.77 0.86 5.78
CA ALA A 92 11.04 0.67 5.08
C ALA A 92 11.16 -0.77 4.62
N ILE A 93 11.65 -0.95 3.39
CA ILE A 93 11.98 -2.27 2.85
C ILE A 93 13.48 -2.28 2.55
N GLY A 94 14.15 -3.37 2.91
CA GLY A 94 15.57 -3.56 2.63
C GLY A 94 16.02 -5.00 2.84
N SER A 95 17.29 -5.27 2.61
CA SER A 95 17.93 -6.57 2.89
C SER A 95 18.96 -6.39 4.00
N PRO A 96 18.54 -6.41 5.28
CA PRO A 96 19.47 -6.22 6.38
C PRO A 96 20.44 -7.40 6.49
N LEU A 97 21.72 -7.11 6.71
CA LEU A 97 22.78 -8.09 6.95
C LEU A 97 22.97 -9.15 5.83
N GLY A 98 22.46 -8.90 4.63
CA GLY A 98 22.57 -9.81 3.48
C GLY A 98 21.63 -11.01 3.53
N GLN A 99 20.67 -11.03 4.46
CA GLN A 99 19.63 -12.05 4.57
C GLN A 99 18.44 -11.78 3.62
N GLU A 100 17.39 -12.59 3.75
CA GLU A 100 16.09 -12.34 3.10
C GLU A 100 15.57 -10.91 3.36
N TRP A 101 14.71 -10.44 2.48
CA TRP A 101 14.10 -9.11 2.56
C TRP A 101 13.37 -8.92 3.89
N SER A 102 13.55 -7.74 4.49
CA SER A 102 12.80 -7.33 5.67
C SER A 102 11.97 -6.10 5.37
N ILE A 103 10.80 -6.05 6.00
CA ILE A 103 9.98 -4.85 6.10
C ILE A 103 9.94 -4.41 7.56
N SER A 104 10.06 -3.11 7.80
CA SER A 104 9.83 -2.49 9.10
C SER A 104 8.83 -1.36 8.97
N GLN A 105 7.99 -1.19 9.98
CA GLN A 105 6.98 -0.15 10.06
C GLN A 105 7.37 0.89 11.11
N GLY A 106 6.97 2.13 10.88
CA GLY A 106 7.08 3.23 11.84
C GLY A 106 6.25 4.42 11.37
N ILE A 107 6.61 5.61 11.85
CA ILE A 107 6.01 6.89 11.47
C ILE A 107 7.06 7.92 11.06
N ILE A 108 6.62 8.96 10.38
CA ILE A 108 7.40 10.19 10.23
C ILE A 108 7.33 10.99 11.53
N SER A 109 8.43 11.02 12.29
CA SER A 109 8.48 11.71 13.57
C SER A 109 8.59 13.23 13.39
N ARG A 110 9.44 13.70 12.46
CA ARG A 110 9.59 15.12 12.10
C ARG A 110 10.41 15.31 10.83
N PHE A 111 10.30 16.48 10.22
CA PHE A 111 11.22 16.94 9.17
C PHE A 111 12.41 17.68 9.78
N VAL A 112 13.59 17.48 9.21
CA VAL A 112 14.87 18.11 9.54
C VAL A 112 15.34 18.84 8.28
N THR A 113 14.53 19.82 7.86
CA THR A 113 14.60 20.45 6.54
C THR A 113 15.91 21.19 6.28
N ASP A 114 16.58 21.68 7.33
CA ASP A 114 17.91 22.27 7.25
C ASP A 114 19.00 21.27 6.80
N GLN A 115 18.73 19.98 6.93
CA GLN A 115 19.62 18.89 6.52
C GLN A 115 19.04 18.07 5.35
N GLY A 116 17.83 18.40 4.89
CA GLY A 116 17.15 17.64 3.86
C GLY A 116 16.76 16.21 4.30
N LEU A 117 16.54 16.00 5.60
CA LEU A 117 16.25 14.70 6.17
C LEU A 117 14.87 14.63 6.81
N ILE A 118 14.34 13.42 6.89
CA ILE A 118 13.18 13.05 7.68
C ILE A 118 13.66 12.19 8.84
N GLN A 119 13.21 12.51 10.04
CA GLN A 119 13.36 11.65 11.20
C GLN A 119 12.18 10.68 11.29
N THR A 120 12.47 9.41 11.54
CA THR A 120 11.49 8.33 11.68
C THR A 120 11.87 7.39 12.83
N ASP A 121 10.91 6.68 13.39
CA ASP A 121 11.13 5.61 14.35
C ASP A 121 11.18 4.21 13.71
N ILE A 122 11.12 4.13 12.37
CA ILE A 122 11.29 2.87 11.64
C ILE A 122 12.59 2.19 12.09
N ALA A 123 12.50 0.89 12.37
CA ALA A 123 13.68 0.07 12.64
C ALA A 123 14.60 0.03 11.41
N ILE A 124 15.72 0.76 11.48
CA ILE A 124 16.79 0.77 10.46
C ILE A 124 17.94 -0.14 10.91
N ASN A 125 18.35 -1.04 10.03
CA ASN A 125 19.49 -1.93 10.23
C ASN A 125 20.47 -1.82 9.05
N PRO A 126 21.76 -2.19 9.25
CA PRO A 126 22.72 -2.25 8.16
C PRO A 126 22.18 -3.10 7.00
N GLY A 127 22.15 -2.53 5.80
CA GLY A 127 21.53 -3.13 4.61
C GLY A 127 20.23 -2.46 4.16
N ASN A 128 19.55 -1.67 5.03
CA ASN A 128 18.41 -0.84 4.62
C ASN A 128 18.83 0.46 3.93
N SER A 129 20.08 0.92 4.13
CA SER A 129 20.62 2.13 3.51
C SER A 129 20.44 2.10 1.99
N GLY A 130 19.82 3.14 1.44
CA GLY A 130 19.45 3.32 0.05
C GLY A 130 18.08 2.73 -0.32
N GLY A 131 17.45 1.98 0.59
CA GLY A 131 16.09 1.47 0.42
C GLY A 131 15.03 2.58 0.55
N PRO A 132 13.82 2.37 -0.01
CA PRO A 132 12.74 3.34 0.08
C PRO A 132 12.06 3.30 1.44
N VAL A 133 11.60 4.47 1.86
CA VAL A 133 10.51 4.65 2.82
C VAL A 133 9.22 4.82 2.04
N LEU A 134 8.24 3.98 2.27
CA LEU A 134 6.97 3.91 1.55
C LEU A 134 5.82 4.40 2.42
N ASP A 135 4.88 5.12 1.83
CA ASP A 135 3.57 5.38 2.43
C ASP A 135 2.58 4.23 2.17
N LYS A 136 1.34 4.37 2.66
CA LYS A 136 0.25 3.41 2.45
C LYS A 136 -0.16 3.22 0.98
N ARG A 137 0.23 4.14 0.09
CA ARG A 137 -0.05 4.08 -1.37
C ARG A 137 1.07 3.33 -2.11
N GLY A 138 2.14 2.94 -1.41
CA GLY A 138 3.34 2.39 -2.02
C GLY A 138 4.19 3.45 -2.75
N CYS A 139 3.92 4.74 -2.52
CA CYS A 139 4.77 5.81 -3.03
C CYS A 139 6.01 5.97 -2.13
N VAL A 140 7.15 6.27 -2.74
CA VAL A 140 8.39 6.54 -2.02
C VAL A 140 8.35 7.95 -1.45
N VAL A 141 8.32 8.03 -0.13
CA VAL A 141 8.28 9.26 0.66
C VAL A 141 9.58 9.51 1.43
N GLY A 142 10.64 8.78 1.09
CA GLY A 142 11.99 9.02 1.59
C GLY A 142 12.98 7.92 1.17
N VAL A 143 14.28 8.16 1.38
CA VAL A 143 15.34 7.18 1.13
C VAL A 143 16.13 6.93 2.41
N VAL A 144 16.11 5.72 2.95
CA VAL A 144 16.78 5.37 4.21
C VAL A 144 18.27 5.66 4.12
N VAL A 145 18.83 6.38 5.10
CA VAL A 145 20.28 6.68 5.16
C VAL A 145 20.92 5.90 6.30
N SER A 146 20.55 6.26 7.53
CA SER A 146 21.22 5.82 8.75
C SER A 146 20.27 5.87 9.94
N LYS A 147 20.74 5.37 11.07
CA LYS A 147 20.14 5.62 12.38
C LYS A 147 21.14 6.28 13.29
N LEU A 148 20.64 6.98 14.30
CA LEU A 148 21.47 7.45 15.39
C LEU A 148 22.06 6.23 16.12
N ASP A 149 23.26 6.39 16.68
CA ASP A 149 23.92 5.30 17.42
C ASP A 149 23.00 4.81 18.56
N PRO A 150 22.67 3.51 18.64
CA PRO A 150 21.84 2.97 19.71
C PRO A 150 22.38 3.28 21.12
N ALA A 151 23.70 3.49 21.27
CA ALA A 151 24.30 3.90 22.53
C ALA A 151 23.94 5.34 22.95
N GLN A 152 23.49 6.17 22.01
CA GLN A 152 23.02 7.54 22.26
C GLN A 152 21.48 7.62 22.31
N SER A 153 20.77 6.94 21.40
CA SER A 153 19.30 6.90 21.40
C SER A 153 18.78 5.75 20.53
N GLU A 154 17.74 5.06 21.00
CA GLU A 154 16.98 4.08 20.22
C GLU A 154 15.77 4.73 19.56
N GLY A 155 15.34 4.22 18.39
CA GLY A 155 14.15 4.71 17.70
C GLY A 155 14.32 6.04 16.95
N ILE A 156 15.56 6.47 16.67
CA ILE A 156 15.84 7.65 15.85
C ILE A 156 16.55 7.22 14.56
N GLY A 157 15.78 7.13 13.48
CA GLY A 157 16.22 6.87 12.12
C GLY A 157 16.16 8.11 11.24
N PHE A 158 16.96 8.14 10.18
CA PHE A 158 16.98 9.21 9.20
C PHE A 158 16.82 8.69 7.76
N ALA A 159 16.02 9.40 6.98
CA ALA A 159 15.85 9.20 5.55
C ALA A 159 15.96 10.55 4.81
N ILE A 160 16.43 10.56 3.56
CA ILE A 160 16.46 11.77 2.73
C ILE A 160 15.03 12.14 2.34
N GLU A 161 14.69 13.44 2.40
CA GLU A 161 13.36 13.92 2.03
C GLU A 161 13.01 13.56 0.56
N PRO A 162 11.72 13.26 0.29
CA PRO A 162 11.28 12.83 -1.03
C PRO A 162 11.48 13.93 -2.07
N ARG A 163 11.33 15.21 -1.69
CA ARG A 163 11.57 16.36 -2.61
C ARG A 163 13.00 16.38 -3.14
N ILE A 164 13.97 16.04 -2.29
CA ILE A 164 15.37 15.99 -2.66
C ILE A 164 15.64 14.81 -3.59
N ALA A 165 15.12 13.63 -3.23
CA ALA A 165 15.24 12.44 -4.06
C ALA A 165 14.55 12.60 -5.42
N GLU A 166 13.35 13.17 -5.47
CA GLU A 166 12.62 13.44 -6.70
C GLU A 166 13.36 14.42 -7.61
N ARG A 167 13.85 15.54 -7.05
CA ARG A 167 14.67 16.52 -7.77
C ARG A 167 15.93 15.85 -8.36
N TYR A 168 16.63 15.07 -7.53
CA TYR A 168 17.85 14.38 -7.94
C TYR A 168 17.61 13.39 -9.10
N VAL A 169 16.53 12.60 -9.02
CA VAL A 169 16.14 11.68 -10.10
C VAL A 169 15.78 12.46 -11.36
N LYS A 170 15.01 13.54 -11.24
CA LYS A 170 14.59 14.35 -12.38
C LYS A 170 15.77 14.97 -13.13
N GLU A 171 16.76 15.48 -12.40
CA GLU A 171 17.96 16.10 -12.96
C GLU A 171 18.88 15.11 -13.68
N ASN A 172 18.96 13.86 -13.20
CA ASN A 172 19.95 12.88 -13.67
C ASN A 172 19.38 11.74 -14.53
N ALA A 173 18.08 11.46 -14.44
CA ALA A 173 17.39 10.38 -15.18
C ALA A 173 16.13 10.84 -15.93
N GLY A 174 15.78 12.13 -15.83
CA GLY A 174 14.55 12.69 -16.38
C GLY A 174 13.33 12.36 -15.52
N ASN A 175 12.12 12.62 -16.06
CA ASN A 175 10.90 12.31 -15.35
C ASN A 175 10.83 10.81 -15.02
N GLN A 176 10.38 10.51 -13.80
CA GLN A 176 10.17 9.14 -13.34
C GLN A 176 9.16 8.43 -14.23
N ALA A 177 9.29 7.10 -14.32
CA ALA A 177 8.16 6.32 -14.74
C ALA A 177 7.04 6.55 -13.72
N ILE A 178 5.84 6.90 -14.21
CA ILE A 178 4.64 6.77 -13.39
C ILE A 178 4.68 5.32 -12.95
N ALA A 179 4.73 5.05 -11.63
CA ALA A 179 4.44 3.71 -11.16
C ALA A 179 3.12 3.38 -11.83
N ILE A 180 3.12 2.42 -12.77
CA ILE A 180 1.87 1.82 -13.23
C ILE A 180 1.10 1.60 -11.95
N ASP A 181 -0.06 2.21 -11.90
CA ASP A 181 -0.89 2.41 -10.73
C ASP A 181 -1.31 1.01 -10.27
N GLN A 182 -0.39 0.29 -9.63
CA GLN A 182 -0.54 -1.09 -9.16
C GLN A 182 -1.15 -1.07 -7.75
N PHE A 183 -1.37 0.14 -7.24
CA PHE A 183 -2.42 0.50 -6.30
C PHE A 183 -3.09 1.78 -6.81
N SER A 184 -3.50 1.79 -8.09
CA SER A 184 -4.64 2.64 -8.44
C SER A 184 -5.69 2.36 -7.39
N GLU A 185 -6.33 3.40 -6.86
CA GLU A 185 -7.68 3.23 -6.36
C GLU A 185 -8.37 2.30 -7.34
N PRO A 186 -8.97 1.16 -6.93
CA PRO A 186 -9.80 0.44 -7.87
C PRO A 186 -10.70 1.51 -8.47
N GLU A 187 -10.62 1.74 -9.79
CA GLU A 187 -11.70 2.44 -10.49
C GLU A 187 -12.95 1.82 -9.90
N GLU A 188 -13.83 2.64 -9.28
CA GLU A 188 -15.10 2.18 -8.71
C GLU A 188 -15.62 1.06 -9.59
N THR A 189 -15.47 -0.18 -9.13
CA THR A 189 -15.68 -1.33 -10.01
C THR A 189 -17.16 -1.28 -10.31
N GLN A 190 -17.54 -0.76 -11.48
CA GLN A 190 -18.95 -0.49 -11.75
C GLN A 190 -19.68 -1.82 -11.71
N VAL A 191 -20.32 -2.06 -10.57
CA VAL A 191 -21.18 -3.22 -10.36
C VAL A 191 -22.33 -3.06 -11.33
N GLU A 192 -22.69 -4.15 -12.00
CA GLU A 192 -23.92 -4.19 -12.78
C GLU A 192 -25.08 -4.18 -11.77
N GLN A 193 -25.43 -2.96 -11.35
CA GLN A 193 -26.52 -2.64 -10.45
C GLN A 193 -27.77 -2.48 -11.28
N VAL A 194 -28.80 -3.26 -10.95
CA VAL A 194 -30.02 -3.28 -11.73
C VAL A 194 -31.19 -3.18 -10.76
N GLU A 195 -32.05 -2.18 -10.95
CA GLU A 195 -33.39 -2.19 -10.37
C GLU A 195 -34.08 -3.49 -10.81
N ASN A 196 -34.65 -4.24 -9.87
CA ASN A 196 -35.26 -5.53 -10.19
C ASN A 196 -36.80 -5.42 -10.18
N PRO A 197 -37.44 -4.96 -11.29
CA PRO A 197 -38.88 -4.71 -11.34
C PRO A 197 -39.73 -6.00 -11.27
N ASP A 198 -39.11 -7.18 -11.43
CA ASP A 198 -39.80 -8.47 -11.41
C ASP A 198 -40.02 -9.01 -9.99
N ARG A 199 -39.40 -8.40 -8.96
CA ARG A 199 -39.66 -8.72 -7.55
C ARG A 199 -40.83 -7.92 -7.01
N ASN A 200 -41.80 -8.63 -6.40
CA ASN A 200 -42.97 -8.02 -5.75
C ASN A 200 -42.73 -7.61 -4.29
N GLU A 201 -41.62 -8.02 -3.69
CA GLU A 201 -41.25 -7.72 -2.31
C GLU A 201 -40.07 -6.75 -2.30
N ALA A 202 -40.21 -5.63 -1.58
CA ALA A 202 -39.18 -4.61 -1.46
C ALA A 202 -37.98 -5.14 -0.68
N GLY A 203 -36.77 -4.82 -1.13
CA GLY A 203 -35.56 -5.32 -0.49
C GLY A 203 -34.33 -5.32 -1.39
N TYR A 204 -33.23 -5.77 -0.80
CA TYR A 204 -31.92 -5.79 -1.43
C TYR A 204 -31.47 -7.23 -1.70
N GLU A 205 -30.88 -7.50 -2.87
CA GLU A 205 -30.40 -8.82 -3.27
C GLU A 205 -28.92 -8.78 -3.64
N VAL A 206 -28.17 -9.76 -3.16
CA VAL A 206 -26.77 -9.99 -3.55
C VAL A 206 -26.66 -11.33 -4.25
N CYS A 207 -26.19 -11.34 -5.49
CA CYS A 207 -26.03 -12.53 -6.32
C CYS A 207 -24.56 -12.83 -6.60
N ASN A 208 -24.15 -14.08 -6.42
CA ASN A 208 -22.80 -14.53 -6.74
C ASN A 208 -22.71 -15.01 -8.20
N GLN A 209 -22.03 -14.22 -9.03
CA GLN A 209 -21.68 -14.52 -10.41
C GLN A 209 -20.15 -14.61 -10.62
N SER A 210 -19.37 -14.74 -9.53
CA SER A 210 -17.90 -14.74 -9.59
C SER A 210 -17.31 -16.07 -10.07
N GLY A 211 -18.10 -17.15 -10.02
CA GLY A 211 -17.61 -18.50 -10.32
C GLY A 211 -16.82 -19.14 -9.17
N GLU A 212 -16.76 -18.50 -8.00
CA GLU A 212 -16.18 -19.03 -6.76
C GLU A 212 -17.21 -19.02 -5.63
N ASN A 213 -16.98 -19.78 -4.56
CA ASN A 213 -17.83 -19.66 -3.36
C ASN A 213 -17.32 -18.47 -2.53
N LEU A 214 -18.23 -17.61 -2.07
CA LEU A 214 -17.88 -16.36 -1.40
C LEU A 214 -18.33 -16.35 0.06
N SER A 215 -17.54 -15.73 0.93
CA SER A 215 -18.00 -15.22 2.23
C SER A 215 -18.38 -13.76 2.03
N VAL A 216 -19.62 -13.41 2.36
CA VAL A 216 -20.24 -12.12 2.05
C VAL A 216 -20.77 -11.48 3.34
N ALA A 217 -20.65 -10.17 3.41
CA ALA A 217 -21.18 -9.34 4.47
C ALA A 217 -21.83 -8.08 3.87
N ILE A 218 -22.90 -7.58 4.50
CA ILE A 218 -23.46 -6.27 4.19
C ILE A 218 -23.57 -5.41 5.43
N ALA A 219 -23.43 -4.12 5.23
CA ALA A 219 -23.75 -3.10 6.21
C ALA A 219 -24.43 -1.90 5.57
N TYR A 220 -25.04 -1.10 6.42
CA TYR A 220 -25.82 0.05 6.02
C TYR A 220 -25.92 1.05 7.17
N PHE A 221 -26.19 2.30 6.84
CA PHE A 221 -26.49 3.32 7.83
C PHE A 221 -27.99 3.32 8.12
N ASP A 222 -28.37 2.98 9.35
CA ASP A 222 -29.77 2.99 9.78
C ASP A 222 -30.15 4.40 10.26
N THR A 223 -30.83 5.13 9.38
CA THR A 223 -31.27 6.50 9.61
C THR A 223 -32.22 6.65 10.81
N SER A 224 -32.90 5.56 11.23
CA SER A 224 -33.82 5.59 12.36
C SER A 224 -33.11 5.67 13.72
N ILE A 225 -31.85 5.26 13.78
CA ILE A 225 -31.04 5.25 15.01
C ILE A 225 -29.71 5.99 14.87
N ASP A 226 -29.44 6.63 13.73
CA ASP A 226 -28.24 7.42 13.45
C ASP A 226 -26.94 6.62 13.67
N SER A 227 -26.92 5.37 13.21
CA SER A 227 -25.81 4.45 13.42
C SER A 227 -25.69 3.41 12.30
N TYR A 228 -24.47 2.94 12.04
CA TYR A 228 -24.25 1.81 11.15
C TYR A 228 -24.73 0.49 11.77
N ARG A 229 -25.26 -0.38 10.92
CA ARG A 229 -25.66 -1.76 11.22
C ARG A 229 -25.09 -2.72 10.19
N SER A 230 -25.03 -3.99 10.57
CA SER A 230 -24.48 -5.08 9.79
C SER A 230 -25.32 -6.34 10.00
N GLU A 231 -25.51 -7.12 8.93
CA GLU A 231 -26.18 -8.43 8.98
C GLU A 231 -25.21 -9.60 9.28
N GLY A 232 -23.96 -9.30 9.62
CA GLY A 232 -22.93 -10.31 9.86
C GLY A 232 -22.40 -10.96 8.59
N TRP A 233 -21.80 -12.15 8.72
CA TRP A 233 -21.18 -12.89 7.62
C TRP A 233 -21.95 -14.14 7.27
N TRP A 234 -22.15 -14.37 5.97
CA TRP A 234 -22.72 -15.60 5.43
C TRP A 234 -21.94 -16.10 4.23
N ASN A 235 -22.10 -17.38 3.93
CA ASN A 235 -21.52 -17.99 2.73
C ASN A 235 -22.53 -17.95 1.59
N LEU A 236 -22.07 -17.57 0.40
CA LEU A 236 -22.85 -17.49 -0.81
C LEU A 236 -22.21 -18.35 -1.90
N ASP A 237 -22.82 -19.50 -2.18
CA ASP A 237 -22.37 -20.43 -3.22
C ASP A 237 -22.49 -19.82 -4.62
N GLN A 238 -21.73 -20.38 -5.57
CA GLN A 238 -21.77 -19.98 -6.97
C GLN A 238 -23.20 -19.97 -7.55
N SER A 239 -23.54 -18.92 -8.30
CA SER A 239 -24.85 -18.74 -8.94
C SER A 239 -26.04 -18.70 -7.96
N LYS A 240 -25.80 -18.44 -6.67
CA LYS A 240 -26.84 -18.21 -5.67
C LYS A 240 -26.99 -16.73 -5.35
N CYS A 241 -28.18 -16.37 -4.89
CA CYS A 241 -28.49 -15.03 -4.42
C CYS A 241 -29.02 -15.10 -2.99
N GLN A 242 -28.70 -14.07 -2.21
CA GLN A 242 -29.23 -13.83 -0.88
C GLN A 242 -30.08 -12.55 -0.91
N PHE A 243 -31.29 -12.64 -0.36
CA PHE A 243 -32.25 -11.53 -0.35
C PHE A 243 -32.53 -11.03 1.06
N PHE A 244 -32.60 -9.71 1.20
CA PHE A 244 -32.84 -8.97 2.44
C PHE A 244 -34.15 -8.18 2.31
N PRO A 245 -35.28 -8.76 2.75
CA PRO A 245 -36.58 -8.11 2.64
C PRO A 245 -36.65 -6.86 3.54
N ASN A 246 -37.33 -5.81 3.07
CA ASN A 246 -37.55 -4.55 3.77
C ASN A 246 -36.29 -3.77 4.17
N LEU A 247 -35.10 -4.19 3.73
CA LEU A 247 -33.85 -3.49 4.08
C LEU A 247 -33.85 -2.04 3.58
N LEU A 248 -34.45 -1.81 2.41
CA LEU A 248 -34.49 -0.50 1.74
C LEU A 248 -35.54 0.46 2.33
N ASP A 249 -36.32 0.06 3.34
CA ASP A 249 -37.35 0.91 3.92
C ASP A 249 -36.77 2.07 4.76
N SER A 250 -35.53 1.94 5.23
CA SER A 250 -34.87 2.93 6.11
C SER A 250 -33.40 3.18 5.76
N VAL A 251 -32.99 2.78 4.54
CA VAL A 251 -31.59 2.72 4.11
C VAL A 251 -31.46 3.28 2.70
N ASP A 252 -30.63 4.32 2.55
CA ASP A 252 -30.32 4.95 1.26
C ASP A 252 -29.01 4.41 0.66
N GLU A 253 -28.19 3.72 1.47
CA GLU A 253 -26.87 3.22 1.08
C GLU A 253 -26.61 1.83 1.68
N VAL A 254 -26.18 0.89 0.84
CA VAL A 254 -25.75 -0.45 1.25
C VAL A 254 -24.29 -0.66 0.88
N TYR A 255 -23.52 -1.18 1.81
CA TYR A 255 -22.11 -1.53 1.66
C TYR A 255 -22.01 -3.06 1.61
N VAL A 256 -21.42 -3.61 0.55
CA VAL A 256 -21.24 -5.06 0.36
C VAL A 256 -19.76 -5.41 0.41
N PHE A 257 -19.41 -6.42 1.18
CA PHE A 257 -18.07 -7.00 1.21
C PHE A 257 -18.15 -8.47 0.80
N ALA A 258 -17.19 -8.95 0.00
CA ALA A 258 -17.10 -10.34 -0.39
C ALA A 258 -15.64 -10.80 -0.52
N GLU A 259 -15.36 -12.04 -0.12
CA GLU A 259 -14.06 -12.69 -0.31
C GLU A 259 -14.23 -14.17 -0.67
N SER A 260 -13.28 -14.75 -1.42
CA SER A 260 -13.31 -16.18 -1.77
C SER A 260 -12.63 -17.10 -0.77
N ASP A 261 -11.99 -16.55 0.27
CA ASP A 261 -11.41 -17.33 1.37
C ASP A 261 -12.46 -17.69 2.43
N GLN A 262 -13.24 -18.74 2.14
CA GLN A 262 -14.31 -19.23 3.00
C GLN A 262 -13.87 -19.75 4.38
N THR A 263 -12.57 -19.76 4.69
CA THR A 263 -12.06 -20.32 5.94
C THR A 263 -12.10 -19.34 7.12
N LEU A 264 -12.43 -18.08 6.88
CA LEU A 264 -12.25 -17.04 7.89
C LEU A 264 -13.51 -16.70 8.70
N TRP A 265 -14.73 -16.75 8.14
CA TRP A 265 -15.91 -16.19 8.83
C TRP A 265 -17.23 -16.93 8.59
N SER A 266 -17.95 -17.25 9.67
CA SER A 266 -19.37 -17.64 9.62
C SER A 266 -20.07 -17.29 10.95
N GLY A 267 -21.19 -16.58 10.92
CA GLY A 267 -22.04 -16.31 12.09
C GLY A 267 -22.45 -14.83 12.28
N ASP A 268 -23.26 -14.58 13.32
CA ASP A 268 -23.76 -13.24 13.72
C ASP A 268 -22.65 -12.41 14.39
N PHE A 269 -21.59 -12.11 13.64
CA PHE A 269 -20.52 -11.22 14.06
C PHE A 269 -20.80 -9.82 13.48
N PRO A 270 -21.43 -8.92 14.27
CA PRO A 270 -21.60 -7.55 13.83
C PRO A 270 -20.22 -6.92 13.66
N PHE A 271 -20.10 -6.07 12.66
CA PHE A 271 -18.91 -5.27 12.41
C PHE A 271 -19.27 -3.79 12.42
N CYS A 272 -18.28 -2.98 12.78
CA CYS A 272 -18.39 -1.53 12.75
C CYS A 272 -18.06 -1.05 11.33
N MET A 273 -18.81 -0.07 10.84
CA MET A 273 -18.52 0.62 9.59
C MET A 273 -18.27 2.09 9.86
N GLN A 274 -17.33 2.65 9.10
CA GLN A 274 -17.17 4.07 8.86
C GLN A 274 -17.34 4.32 7.36
N GLU A 275 -17.43 5.59 6.96
CA GLU A 275 -17.59 5.99 5.56
C GLU A 275 -16.49 5.41 4.65
N ASP A 276 -15.28 5.18 5.18
CA ASP A 276 -14.11 4.70 4.44
C ASP A 276 -13.50 3.38 4.97
N ALA A 277 -14.07 2.74 6.00
CA ALA A 277 -13.44 1.58 6.64
C ALA A 277 -14.41 0.56 7.27
N PHE A 278 -13.94 -0.68 7.34
CA PHE A 278 -14.54 -1.77 8.10
C PHE A 278 -13.70 -2.07 9.34
N GLU A 279 -14.36 -2.18 10.49
CA GLU A 279 -13.75 -2.40 11.81
C GLU A 279 -14.35 -3.60 12.54
N TYR A 280 -13.48 -4.46 13.09
CA TYR A 280 -13.92 -5.53 14.00
C TYR A 280 -14.12 -4.98 15.42
N PRO A 281 -15.22 -5.32 16.11
CA PRO A 281 -15.38 -4.98 17.51
C PRO A 281 -14.28 -5.66 18.34
N ASP A 282 -13.71 -4.96 19.32
CA ASP A 282 -12.79 -5.59 20.28
C ASP A 282 -13.50 -6.74 21.04
N ALA A 283 -12.76 -7.55 21.80
CA ALA A 283 -13.25 -8.71 22.55
C ALA A 283 -14.46 -8.44 23.47
N ASN A 284 -14.75 -7.16 23.78
CA ASN A 284 -15.92 -6.72 24.54
C ASN A 284 -17.13 -6.30 23.67
N ARG A 285 -17.11 -6.49 22.35
CA ARG A 285 -18.19 -6.22 21.38
C ARG A 285 -18.80 -4.79 21.34
N ASP A 286 -18.30 -3.88 22.18
CA ASP A 286 -18.92 -2.56 22.40
C ASP A 286 -18.06 -1.37 21.93
N ARG A 287 -16.84 -1.60 21.42
CA ARG A 287 -15.96 -0.53 20.95
C ARG A 287 -15.20 -0.95 19.69
N CYS A 288 -15.17 -0.05 18.71
CA CYS A 288 -14.42 -0.13 17.46
C CYS A 288 -13.15 0.71 17.64
N PRO A 289 -11.98 0.10 17.93
CA PRO A 289 -10.83 0.85 18.43
C PRO A 289 -9.77 1.16 17.36
N SER A 290 -9.87 0.62 16.13
CA SER A 290 -8.84 0.79 15.09
C SER A 290 -9.25 0.16 13.74
N PRO A 291 -8.96 0.79 12.58
CA PRO A 291 -9.30 0.26 11.26
C PRO A 291 -8.59 -1.06 10.96
N ALA A 292 -9.37 -2.11 10.70
CA ALA A 292 -8.84 -3.44 10.36
C ALA A 292 -8.75 -3.65 8.84
N TYR A 293 -9.64 -3.04 8.05
CA TYR A 293 -9.64 -3.11 6.59
C TYR A 293 -9.93 -1.72 6.03
N SER A 294 -8.92 -1.10 5.43
CA SER A 294 -9.00 0.30 4.98
C SER A 294 -9.58 0.49 3.58
N LYS A 295 -9.77 -0.58 2.78
CA LYS A 295 -10.42 -0.55 1.44
C LYS A 295 -10.87 -1.97 1.04
N GLY A 296 -12.04 -2.11 0.41
CA GLY A 296 -12.53 -3.40 -0.15
C GLY A 296 -14.05 -3.61 -0.22
N PHE A 297 -14.88 -2.60 0.03
CA PHE A 297 -16.34 -2.74 0.00
C PHE A 297 -16.94 -2.05 -1.23
N LEU A 298 -18.04 -2.61 -1.73
CA LEU A 298 -18.88 -2.04 -2.78
C LEU A 298 -19.94 -1.15 -2.12
N LYS A 299 -19.85 0.17 -2.34
CA LYS A 299 -20.92 1.11 -1.96
C LYS A 299 -22.01 1.09 -3.02
N VAL A 300 -23.25 0.92 -2.60
CA VAL A 300 -24.42 0.84 -3.47
C VAL A 300 -25.44 1.88 -3.02
N GLU A 301 -25.59 2.93 -3.82
CA GLU A 301 -26.61 3.96 -3.63
C GLU A 301 -27.95 3.44 -4.19
N VAL A 302 -28.88 3.15 -3.28
CA VAL A 302 -30.16 2.51 -3.62
C VAL A 302 -31.27 3.54 -3.86
N GLY A 303 -31.13 4.76 -3.33
CA GLY A 303 -32.06 5.86 -3.53
C GLY A 303 -33.52 5.50 -3.26
N ASP A 304 -34.45 6.01 -4.07
CA ASP A 304 -35.90 5.77 -3.92
C ASP A 304 -36.36 4.39 -4.45
N ALA A 305 -35.45 3.52 -4.88
CA ALA A 305 -35.79 2.24 -5.49
C ALA A 305 -36.30 1.24 -4.45
N LYS A 306 -37.40 0.55 -4.78
CA LYS A 306 -38.01 -0.44 -3.88
C LYS A 306 -37.27 -1.78 -3.86
N THR A 307 -36.53 -2.09 -4.91
CA THR A 307 -35.90 -3.39 -5.13
C THR A 307 -34.59 -3.21 -5.86
N TRP A 308 -33.52 -3.76 -5.30
CA TRP A 308 -32.18 -3.60 -5.86
C TRP A 308 -31.43 -4.94 -5.89
N THR A 309 -30.59 -5.14 -6.92
CA THR A 309 -29.76 -6.32 -7.04
C THR A 309 -28.31 -5.95 -7.35
N THR A 310 -27.38 -6.55 -6.60
CA THR A 310 -25.94 -6.45 -6.78
C THR A 310 -25.39 -7.80 -7.24
N ASN A 311 -24.84 -7.84 -8.45
CA ASN A 311 -24.17 -9.01 -9.00
C ASN A 311 -22.66 -8.95 -8.72
N LEU A 312 -22.16 -9.86 -7.88
CA LEU A 312 -20.73 -10.02 -7.59
C LEU A 312 -20.09 -10.82 -8.73
N THR A 313 -19.17 -10.20 -9.45
CA THR A 313 -18.47 -10.76 -10.62
C THR A 313 -17.01 -11.11 -10.26
N PRO A 314 -16.27 -11.86 -11.10
CA PRO A 314 -14.89 -12.26 -10.77
C PRO A 314 -13.90 -11.09 -10.65
N SER A 315 -14.27 -9.89 -11.14
CA SER A 315 -13.47 -8.67 -11.08
C SER A 315 -13.70 -7.83 -9.81
N GLN A 316 -14.61 -8.26 -8.94
CA GLN A 316 -15.03 -7.57 -7.71
C GLN A 316 -14.69 -8.42 -6.49
#